data_AF-A0AAV8X854-F1
#
_entry.id   AF-A0AAV8X854-F1
#
_cell.length_a   1.000
_cell.length_b   1.000
_cell.length_c   1.000
_cell.angle_alpha   90.00
_cell.angle_beta   90.00
_cell.angle_gamma   90.00
#
_symmetry.space_group_name_H-M   'P 1'
#
loop_
_entity.id
_entity.type
_entity.pdbx_description
1 polymer ?
#
loop_
_entity_poly.entity_id
_entity_poly.type
_entity_poly.pdbx_seq_one_letter_code
_entity_poly.pdbx_strand_id
1 'polypeptide(L)'
;MSPLNKNIQPVVWRYTKDVYDELGPTLWDTYSQIFEKIWVASAFKGATGSNQFVSDVTHYLQNHRSWLSVIAEYKNHINFQGIIITGWQRYDHFAVLCELLPVGIPALAMSLRLLLGYSDSPLSPPTEVAKILHCEQPYALIGPVFGSPKCSYPGGNILEYVLHLQQLKQEFETILDDSRVRGWLSDYNIAHSYSNPNYVESGTSSLSKMRSLTCSN
;
A
#
# COMPACT_ATOMS: atom_id res chain seq x y z
N MET A 1 -35.67 -13.88 25.18
CA MET A 1 -34.52 -13.18 24.56
C MET A 1 -34.53 -13.47 23.07
N SER A 2 -34.45 -12.46 22.20
CA SER A 2 -34.29 -12.71 20.77
C SER A 2 -32.88 -13.26 20.50
N PRO A 3 -32.72 -14.20 19.55
CA PRO A 3 -31.41 -14.76 19.24
C PRO A 3 -30.51 -13.68 18.63
N LEU A 4 -29.23 -13.68 19.02
CA LEU A 4 -28.25 -12.61 18.78
C LEU A 4 -28.10 -12.26 17.29
N ASN A 5 -28.20 -13.25 16.43
CA ASN A 5 -28.08 -13.14 14.98
C ASN A 5 -29.13 -12.23 14.33
N LYS A 6 -30.30 -12.02 14.97
CA LYS A 6 -31.35 -11.14 14.45
C LYS A 6 -31.07 -9.65 14.66
N ASN A 7 -30.18 -9.31 15.59
CA ASN A 7 -29.90 -7.92 15.96
C ASN A 7 -28.48 -7.47 15.57
N ILE A 8 -27.70 -8.33 14.91
CA ILE A 8 -26.31 -8.06 14.52
C ILE A 8 -26.16 -8.26 13.02
N GLN A 9 -25.37 -7.38 12.41
CA GLN A 9 -24.93 -7.49 11.02
C GLN A 9 -23.41 -7.66 11.03
N PRO A 10 -22.88 -8.85 10.69
CA PRO A 10 -21.44 -9.07 10.71
C PRO A 10 -20.75 -8.27 9.59
N VAL A 11 -19.53 -7.85 9.87
CA VAL A 11 -18.62 -7.26 8.88
C VAL A 11 -17.53 -8.30 8.58
N VAL A 12 -17.56 -8.87 7.37
CA VAL A 12 -16.52 -9.80 6.91
C VAL A 12 -15.41 -8.98 6.25
N TRP A 13 -14.19 -9.10 6.76
CA TRP A 13 -13.05 -8.31 6.29
C TRP A 13 -11.90 -9.20 5.84
N ARG A 14 -11.26 -8.80 4.74
CA ARG A 14 -10.06 -9.44 4.18
C ARG A 14 -9.39 -8.44 3.26
N TYR A 15 -8.08 -8.32 3.40
CA TYR A 15 -7.28 -7.30 2.70
C TYR A 15 -6.34 -7.88 1.65
N THR A 16 -6.43 -9.18 1.34
CA THR A 16 -5.65 -9.84 0.30
C THR A 16 -6.18 -9.53 -1.10
N LYS A 17 -5.34 -9.70 -2.12
CA LYS A 17 -5.71 -9.47 -3.52
C LYS A 17 -6.78 -10.44 -4.01
N ASP A 18 -6.70 -11.69 -3.55
CA ASP A 18 -7.71 -12.72 -3.77
C ASP A 18 -8.49 -12.95 -2.47
N VAL A 19 -9.70 -12.42 -2.42
CA VAL A 19 -10.62 -12.60 -1.30
C VAL A 19 -11.37 -13.92 -1.41
N TYR A 20 -11.64 -14.37 -2.65
CA TYR A 20 -12.43 -15.56 -2.92
C TYR A 20 -11.69 -16.81 -2.43
N ASP A 21 -10.44 -16.96 -2.84
CA ASP A 21 -9.60 -18.11 -2.50
C ASP A 21 -9.33 -18.19 -0.98
N GLU A 22 -9.26 -17.05 -0.32
CA GLU A 22 -8.90 -16.96 1.10
C GLU A 22 -10.08 -17.21 2.05
N LEU A 23 -11.29 -16.81 1.67
CA LEU A 23 -12.48 -17.00 2.50
C LEU A 23 -13.23 -18.29 2.16
N GLY A 24 -13.19 -18.70 0.89
CA GLY A 24 -13.86 -19.89 0.37
C GLY A 24 -15.41 -19.81 0.41
N PRO A 25 -16.09 -20.73 -0.31
CA PRO A 25 -17.55 -20.71 -0.42
C PRO A 25 -18.25 -21.07 0.90
N THR A 26 -17.65 -21.95 1.71
CA THR A 26 -18.25 -22.44 2.97
C THR A 26 -18.57 -21.34 3.97
N LEU A 27 -17.79 -20.26 3.98
CA LEU A 27 -18.06 -19.08 4.82
C LEU A 27 -19.41 -18.46 4.45
N TRP A 28 -19.62 -18.22 3.16
CA TRP A 28 -20.81 -17.55 2.63
C TRP A 28 -22.07 -18.41 2.79
N ASP A 29 -21.95 -19.72 2.55
CA ASP A 29 -23.03 -20.68 2.80
C ASP A 29 -23.46 -20.67 4.27
N THR A 30 -22.50 -20.66 5.19
CA THR A 30 -22.78 -20.64 6.64
C THR A 30 -23.39 -19.30 7.06
N TYR A 31 -22.83 -18.18 6.60
CA TYR A 31 -23.24 -16.85 7.04
C TYR A 31 -24.62 -16.47 6.49
N SER A 32 -24.94 -16.89 5.26
CA SER A 32 -26.26 -16.66 4.64
C SER A 32 -27.41 -17.33 5.40
N GLN A 33 -27.13 -18.46 6.08
CA GLN A 33 -28.13 -19.17 6.89
C GLN A 33 -28.33 -18.53 8.28
N ILE A 34 -27.31 -17.85 8.80
CA ILE A 34 -27.31 -17.32 10.17
C ILE A 34 -27.74 -15.86 10.21
N PHE A 35 -27.26 -15.03 9.27
CA PHE A 35 -27.41 -13.59 9.31
C PHE A 35 -28.21 -13.08 8.11
N GLU A 36 -29.22 -12.26 8.38
CA GLU A 36 -30.08 -11.69 7.33
C GLU A 36 -29.36 -10.64 6.47
N LYS A 37 -28.34 -9.97 7.04
CA LYS A 37 -27.65 -8.83 6.43
C LYS A 37 -26.17 -8.90 6.75
N ILE A 38 -25.34 -8.69 5.74
CA ILE A 38 -23.88 -8.79 5.87
C ILE A 38 -23.24 -7.54 5.28
N TRP A 39 -22.19 -7.04 5.94
CA TRP A 39 -21.28 -6.03 5.39
C TRP A 39 -19.97 -6.69 5.00
N VAL A 40 -19.30 -6.15 4.00
CA VAL A 40 -17.92 -6.51 3.69
C VAL A 40 -17.00 -5.34 3.98
N ALA A 41 -15.73 -5.61 4.26
CA ALA A 41 -14.74 -4.57 4.46
C ALA A 41 -13.44 -4.84 3.71
N SER A 42 -12.98 -3.78 3.06
CA SER A 42 -11.74 -3.67 2.30
C SER A 42 -10.83 -2.62 2.93
N ALA A 43 -9.68 -2.33 2.32
CA ALA A 43 -8.77 -1.29 2.79
C ALA A 43 -8.24 -0.44 1.64
N PHE A 44 -7.96 0.84 1.91
CA PHE A 44 -7.25 1.74 0.99
C PHE A 44 -5.84 2.10 1.47
N LYS A 45 -5.51 1.77 2.74
CA LYS A 45 -4.18 1.92 3.34
C LYS A 45 -4.00 1.03 4.57
N GLY A 46 -2.75 0.77 4.94
CA GLY A 46 -2.34 0.18 6.21
C GLY A 46 -2.59 -1.33 6.34
N ALA A 47 -2.83 -2.03 5.23
CA ALA A 47 -3.19 -3.45 5.24
C ALA A 47 -2.26 -4.35 4.40
N THR A 48 -1.11 -3.83 3.97
CA THR A 48 -0.10 -4.56 3.16
C THR A 48 1.18 -4.89 3.93
N GLY A 49 1.40 -4.26 5.10
CA GLY A 49 2.41 -4.67 6.08
C GLY A 49 2.48 -3.71 7.26
N SER A 50 3.00 -4.20 8.40
CA SER A 50 3.01 -3.46 9.67
C SER A 50 3.99 -2.29 9.72
N ASN A 51 4.99 -2.28 8.84
CA ASN A 51 6.00 -1.24 8.70
C ASN A 51 5.97 -0.55 7.32
N GLN A 52 4.93 -0.80 6.52
CA GLN A 52 4.78 -0.16 5.20
C GLN A 52 4.43 1.30 5.37
N PHE A 53 5.13 2.18 4.67
CA PHE A 53 4.92 3.63 4.74
C PHE A 53 4.58 4.26 3.38
N VAL A 54 4.69 3.49 2.29
CA VAL A 54 4.22 3.83 0.94
C VAL A 54 3.00 2.97 0.60
N SER A 55 1.98 3.57 -0.02
CA SER A 55 0.75 2.87 -0.38
C SER A 55 0.92 1.98 -1.61
N ASP A 56 0.62 0.68 -1.49
CA ASP A 56 0.50 -0.21 -2.65
C ASP A 56 -0.91 -0.07 -3.27
N VAL A 57 -1.06 0.96 -4.09
CA VAL A 57 -2.32 1.28 -4.78
C VAL A 57 -2.84 0.08 -5.57
N THR A 58 -1.95 -0.62 -6.28
CA THR A 58 -2.36 -1.73 -7.15
C THR A 58 -2.97 -2.86 -6.33
N HIS A 59 -2.38 -3.17 -5.17
CA HIS A 59 -2.92 -4.13 -4.22
C HIS A 59 -4.33 -3.75 -3.73
N TYR A 60 -4.52 -2.49 -3.30
CA TYR A 60 -5.83 -2.05 -2.81
C TYR A 60 -6.91 -2.11 -3.89
N LEU A 61 -6.60 -1.69 -5.13
CA LEU A 61 -7.53 -1.81 -6.25
C LEU A 61 -7.85 -3.26 -6.61
N GLN A 62 -6.88 -4.18 -6.49
CA GLN A 62 -7.13 -5.62 -6.67
C GLN A 62 -8.03 -6.17 -5.56
N ASN A 63 -7.79 -5.80 -4.31
CA ASN A 63 -8.65 -6.17 -3.18
C ASN A 63 -10.10 -5.70 -3.38
N HIS A 64 -10.31 -4.45 -3.81
CA HIS A 64 -11.66 -3.94 -4.12
C HIS A 64 -12.33 -4.70 -5.27
N ARG A 65 -11.60 -4.98 -6.36
CA ARG A 65 -12.14 -5.77 -7.47
C ARG A 65 -12.55 -7.17 -7.03
N SER A 66 -11.73 -7.83 -6.21
CA SER A 66 -12.05 -9.16 -5.67
C SER A 66 -13.30 -9.12 -4.77
N TRP A 67 -13.45 -8.10 -3.92
CA TRP A 67 -14.67 -7.89 -3.15
C TRP A 67 -15.91 -7.66 -4.02
N LEU A 68 -15.81 -6.87 -5.08
CA LEU A 68 -16.90 -6.66 -6.03
C LEU A 68 -17.28 -7.96 -6.75
N SER A 69 -16.32 -8.81 -7.09
CA SER A 69 -16.56 -10.14 -7.65
C SER A 69 -17.33 -11.05 -6.66
N VAL A 70 -16.90 -11.10 -5.40
CA VAL A 70 -17.61 -11.86 -4.34
C VAL A 70 -19.05 -11.35 -4.17
N ILE A 71 -19.24 -10.04 -4.09
CA ILE A 71 -20.60 -9.46 -4.00
C ILE A 71 -21.43 -9.87 -5.22
N ALA A 72 -20.88 -9.77 -6.42
CA ALA A 72 -21.60 -10.10 -7.65
C ALA A 72 -22.02 -11.58 -7.72
N GLU A 73 -21.19 -12.49 -7.22
CA GLU A 73 -21.45 -13.93 -7.17
C GLU A 73 -22.53 -14.28 -6.14
N TYR A 74 -22.43 -13.73 -4.92
CA TYR A 74 -23.31 -14.11 -3.81
C TYR A 74 -24.53 -13.22 -3.61
N LYS A 75 -24.71 -12.11 -4.35
CA LYS A 75 -25.83 -11.15 -4.17
C LYS A 75 -27.23 -11.76 -4.20
N ASN A 76 -27.42 -12.91 -4.85
CA ASN A 76 -28.72 -13.59 -4.92
C ASN A 76 -29.02 -14.44 -3.68
N HIS A 77 -27.99 -14.79 -2.91
CA HIS A 77 -28.07 -15.63 -1.71
C HIS A 77 -27.82 -14.82 -0.42
N ILE A 78 -27.08 -13.72 -0.53
CA ILE A 78 -26.69 -12.86 0.59
C ILE A 78 -27.15 -11.43 0.32
N ASN A 79 -27.80 -10.85 1.33
CA ASN A 79 -28.17 -9.44 1.34
C ASN A 79 -27.01 -8.56 1.83
N PHE A 80 -26.08 -8.27 0.93
CA PHE A 80 -24.98 -7.34 1.21
C PHE A 80 -25.51 -5.91 1.39
N GLN A 81 -25.20 -5.29 2.52
CA GLN A 81 -25.61 -3.91 2.81
C GLN A 81 -24.67 -2.86 2.21
N GLY A 82 -23.41 -3.23 1.99
CA GLY A 82 -22.41 -2.35 1.41
C GLY A 82 -20.99 -2.79 1.74
N ILE A 83 -20.05 -1.94 1.31
CA ILE A 83 -18.63 -2.11 1.55
C ILE A 83 -18.11 -1.00 2.45
N ILE A 84 -17.39 -1.38 3.50
CA ILE A 84 -16.61 -0.47 4.34
C ILE A 84 -15.18 -0.41 3.78
N ILE A 85 -14.63 0.79 3.62
CA ILE A 85 -13.24 0.97 3.20
C ILE A 85 -12.45 1.45 4.42
N THR A 86 -11.55 0.61 4.89
CA THR A 86 -10.75 0.87 6.10
C THR A 86 -9.42 1.52 5.76
N GLY A 87 -8.85 2.27 6.71
CA GLY A 87 -7.54 2.90 6.59
C GLY A 87 -6.75 2.74 7.88
N TRP A 88 -6.15 1.56 8.08
CA TRP A 88 -5.45 1.21 9.30
C TRP A 88 -4.23 2.10 9.55
N GLN A 89 -3.89 2.31 10.82
CA GLN A 89 -2.74 3.13 11.20
C GLN A 89 -1.65 2.35 11.96
N ARG A 90 -2.02 1.23 12.58
CA ARG A 90 -1.14 0.26 13.24
C ARG A 90 -1.79 -1.13 13.18
N TYR A 91 -0.99 -2.18 13.30
CA TYR A 91 -1.46 -3.56 13.40
C TYR A 91 -1.83 -3.94 14.84
N ASP A 92 -1.15 -3.36 15.81
CA ASP A 92 -1.47 -3.44 17.23
C ASP A 92 -0.89 -2.21 17.97
N HIS A 93 -1.00 -2.20 19.30
CA HIS A 93 -0.54 -1.07 20.14
C HIS A 93 0.99 -0.98 20.29
N PHE A 94 1.75 -2.03 19.95
CA PHE A 94 3.21 -2.11 20.05
C PHE A 94 3.90 -1.86 18.71
N ALA A 95 3.18 -2.03 17.59
CA ALA A 95 3.71 -1.80 16.26
C ALA A 95 3.94 -0.30 15.96
N VAL A 96 4.91 -0.02 15.09
CA VAL A 96 5.12 1.31 14.49
C VAL A 96 3.91 1.74 13.65
N LEU A 97 3.89 3.01 13.25
CA LEU A 97 2.89 3.50 12.29
C LEU A 97 3.14 2.89 10.91
N CYS A 98 2.07 2.46 10.24
CA CYS A 98 2.10 2.20 8.80
C CYS A 98 1.70 3.46 8.02
N GLU A 99 1.36 3.30 6.73
CA GLU A 99 0.98 4.34 5.77
C GLU A 99 0.20 5.50 6.40
N LEU A 100 0.79 6.70 6.32
CA LEU A 100 0.15 7.92 6.79
C LEU A 100 -1.02 8.29 5.89
N LEU A 101 -2.04 8.93 6.46
CA LEU A 101 -3.23 9.35 5.71
C LEU A 101 -2.90 10.15 4.43
N PRO A 102 -2.01 11.16 4.45
CA PRO A 102 -1.67 11.92 3.24
C PRO A 102 -1.09 11.06 2.10
N VAL A 103 -0.36 10.00 2.45
CA VAL A 103 0.23 9.04 1.50
C VAL A 103 -0.84 8.09 0.94
N GLY A 104 -1.87 7.80 1.74
CA GLY A 104 -3.01 6.96 1.35
C GLY A 104 -4.10 7.69 0.54
N ILE A 105 -4.08 9.02 0.44
CA ILE A 105 -5.13 9.79 -0.27
C ILE A 105 -5.25 9.40 -1.76
N PRO A 106 -4.15 9.25 -2.53
CA PRO A 106 -4.24 8.75 -3.90
C PRO A 106 -4.93 7.39 -4.00
N ALA A 107 -4.55 6.46 -3.13
CA ALA A 107 -5.16 5.13 -3.05
C ALA A 107 -6.65 5.23 -2.73
N LEU A 108 -7.04 6.07 -1.77
CA LEU A 108 -8.44 6.33 -1.43
C LEU A 108 -9.23 6.86 -2.62
N ALA A 109 -8.71 7.86 -3.33
CA ALA A 109 -9.40 8.46 -4.48
C ALA A 109 -9.63 7.43 -5.61
N MET A 110 -8.62 6.61 -5.93
CA MET A 110 -8.76 5.54 -6.90
C MET A 110 -9.70 4.43 -6.43
N SER A 111 -9.68 4.11 -5.13
CA SER A 111 -10.57 3.12 -4.51
C SER A 111 -12.03 3.55 -4.60
N LEU A 112 -12.34 4.80 -4.26
CA LEU A 112 -13.68 5.37 -4.36
C LEU A 112 -14.17 5.39 -5.80
N ARG A 113 -13.32 5.79 -6.75
CA ARG A 113 -13.65 5.78 -8.17
C ARG A 113 -14.01 4.38 -8.66
N LEU A 114 -13.20 3.37 -8.32
CA LEU A 114 -13.50 1.98 -8.67
C LEU A 114 -14.85 1.52 -8.07
N LEU A 115 -15.10 1.82 -6.79
CA LEU A 115 -16.32 1.40 -6.09
C LEU A 115 -17.58 2.15 -6.53
N LEU A 116 -17.43 3.34 -7.13
CA LEU A 116 -18.52 4.06 -7.80
C LEU A 116 -18.87 3.47 -9.17
N GLY A 117 -18.20 2.41 -9.62
CA GLY A 117 -18.52 1.68 -10.83
C GLY A 117 -17.77 2.14 -12.08
N TYR A 118 -16.76 2.99 -11.95
CA TYR A 118 -15.92 3.38 -13.09
C TYR A 118 -15.02 2.21 -13.51
N SER A 119 -14.98 1.96 -14.83
CA SER A 119 -14.23 0.86 -15.44
C SER A 119 -12.85 1.33 -15.92
N ASP A 120 -12.00 1.75 -14.99
CA ASP A 120 -10.63 2.16 -15.32
C ASP A 120 -9.73 0.94 -15.57
N SER A 121 -8.84 1.07 -16.55
CA SER A 121 -7.83 0.06 -16.83
C SER A 121 -6.92 -0.15 -15.61
N PRO A 122 -6.60 -1.40 -15.24
CA PRO A 122 -5.59 -1.68 -14.22
C PRO A 122 -4.18 -1.16 -14.57
N LEU A 123 -3.93 -0.86 -15.85
CA LEU A 123 -2.61 -0.49 -16.38
C LEU A 123 -2.40 1.02 -16.48
N SER A 124 -3.43 1.83 -16.27
CA SER A 124 -3.35 3.30 -16.40
C SER A 124 -4.14 3.97 -15.29
N PRO A 125 -3.57 4.97 -14.60
CA PRO A 125 -4.31 5.67 -13.57
C PRO A 125 -5.39 6.54 -14.22
N PRO A 126 -6.57 6.66 -13.58
CA PRO A 126 -7.61 7.54 -14.09
C PRO A 126 -7.13 9.00 -14.06
N THR A 127 -7.08 9.65 -15.22
CA THR A 127 -6.62 11.04 -15.33
C THR A 127 -7.48 12.01 -14.50
N GLU A 128 -8.74 11.66 -14.26
CA GLU A 128 -9.66 12.41 -13.41
C GLU A 128 -9.19 12.43 -11.94
N VAL A 129 -8.62 11.34 -11.44
CA VAL A 129 -8.08 11.31 -10.07
C VAL A 129 -6.88 12.26 -9.97
N ALA A 130 -5.98 12.23 -10.94
CA ALA A 130 -4.86 13.17 -10.99
C ALA A 130 -5.34 14.63 -11.07
N LYS A 131 -6.40 14.92 -11.83
CA LYS A 131 -7.00 16.26 -11.90
C LYS A 131 -7.56 16.72 -10.55
N ILE A 132 -8.32 15.87 -9.85
CA ILE A 132 -8.91 16.18 -8.54
C ILE A 132 -7.83 16.42 -7.48
N LEU A 133 -6.77 15.61 -7.52
CA LEU A 133 -5.65 15.70 -6.59
C LEU A 133 -4.59 16.73 -7.03
N HIS A 134 -4.80 17.42 -8.15
CA HIS A 134 -3.88 18.38 -8.76
C HIS A 134 -2.46 17.82 -8.90
N CYS A 135 -2.34 16.63 -9.50
CA CYS A 135 -1.08 15.94 -9.75
C CYS A 135 -0.56 16.22 -11.16
N GLU A 136 0.72 16.58 -11.28
CA GLU A 136 1.37 16.84 -12.57
C GLU A 136 1.67 15.56 -13.34
N GLN A 137 1.92 14.45 -12.64
CA GLN A 137 2.30 13.16 -13.26
C GLN A 137 1.31 12.05 -12.88
N PRO A 138 0.25 11.83 -13.68
CA PRO A 138 -0.77 10.83 -13.37
C PRO A 138 -0.23 9.42 -13.19
N TYR A 139 0.71 8.98 -14.04
CA TYR A 139 1.26 7.61 -14.03
C TYR A 139 1.95 7.24 -12.72
N ALA A 140 2.56 8.22 -12.05
CA ALA A 140 3.20 8.04 -10.75
C ALA A 140 2.20 7.75 -9.60
N LEU A 141 0.90 7.91 -9.83
CA LEU A 141 -0.12 7.48 -8.85
C LEU A 141 -0.22 5.96 -8.72
N ILE A 142 0.20 5.18 -9.71
CA ILE A 142 0.18 3.70 -9.62
C ILE A 142 1.28 3.19 -8.69
N GLY A 143 2.40 3.90 -8.62
CA GLY A 143 3.51 3.54 -7.74
C GLY A 143 4.81 4.28 -8.05
N PRO A 144 5.79 4.19 -7.14
CA PRO A 144 7.04 4.96 -7.20
C PRO A 144 7.92 4.63 -8.42
N VAL A 145 7.73 3.46 -9.03
CA VAL A 145 8.47 3.03 -10.24
C VAL A 145 8.22 3.98 -11.42
N PHE A 146 7.06 4.65 -11.45
CA PHE A 146 6.68 5.60 -12.51
C PHE A 146 7.07 7.05 -12.18
N GLY A 147 7.86 7.28 -11.12
CA GLY A 147 8.29 8.59 -10.68
C GLY A 147 7.44 9.16 -9.54
N SER A 148 7.39 10.48 -9.46
CA SER A 148 6.71 11.22 -8.39
C SER A 148 5.47 11.93 -8.94
N PRO A 149 4.30 11.80 -8.30
CA PRO A 149 3.05 12.30 -8.86
C PRO A 149 2.91 13.82 -8.79
N LYS A 150 3.65 14.49 -7.89
CA LYS A 150 3.66 15.94 -7.69
C LYS A 150 2.25 16.50 -7.53
N CYS A 151 1.60 16.09 -6.45
CA CYS A 151 0.22 16.46 -6.16
C CYS A 151 0.12 17.65 -5.21
N SER A 152 -0.90 18.50 -5.40
CA SER A 152 -1.10 19.73 -4.63
C SER A 152 -2.27 19.69 -3.63
N TYR A 153 -2.82 18.50 -3.33
CA TYR A 153 -3.82 18.34 -2.26
C TYR A 153 -3.21 18.54 -0.86
N PRO A 154 -4.02 18.79 0.20
CA PRO A 154 -3.51 18.91 1.57
C PRO A 154 -2.70 17.68 2.02
N GLY A 155 -1.39 17.86 2.21
CA GLY A 155 -0.46 16.78 2.54
C GLY A 155 0.22 16.10 1.34
N GLY A 156 0.04 16.61 0.11
CA GLY A 156 0.74 16.14 -1.08
C GLY A 156 2.27 16.22 -0.95
N ASN A 157 2.79 17.24 -0.27
CA ASN A 157 4.21 17.32 0.08
C ASN A 157 4.70 16.16 0.97
N ILE A 158 3.86 15.65 1.88
CA ILE A 158 4.20 14.48 2.70
C ILE A 158 4.31 13.23 1.82
N LEU A 159 3.43 13.06 0.84
CA LEU A 159 3.56 12.00 -0.17
C LEU A 159 4.91 12.12 -0.89
N GLU A 160 5.27 13.31 -1.36
CA GLU A 160 6.55 13.53 -2.05
C GLU A 160 7.77 13.19 -1.19
N TYR A 161 7.80 13.64 0.06
CA TYR A 161 8.90 13.31 0.98
C TYR A 161 8.99 11.82 1.29
N VAL A 162 7.84 11.15 1.44
CA VAL A 162 7.78 9.71 1.69
C VAL A 162 8.28 8.91 0.49
N LEU A 163 7.88 9.27 -0.73
CA LEU A 163 8.36 8.63 -1.96
C LEU A 163 9.86 8.88 -2.15
N HIS A 164 10.33 10.10 -1.87
CA HIS A 164 11.76 10.41 -1.93
C HIS A 164 12.57 9.61 -0.89
N LEU A 165 12.07 9.48 0.34
CA LEU A 165 12.69 8.62 1.35
C LEU A 165 12.76 7.16 0.90
N GLN A 166 11.68 6.64 0.29
CA GLN A 166 11.67 5.27 -0.25
C GLN A 166 12.74 5.10 -1.33
N GLN A 167 12.89 6.07 -2.24
CA GLN A 167 13.93 6.05 -3.26
C GLN A 167 15.33 6.05 -2.64
N LEU A 168 15.61 6.94 -1.69
CA LEU A 168 16.90 7.00 -1.00
C LEU A 168 17.23 5.69 -0.27
N LYS A 169 16.23 5.05 0.36
CA LYS A 169 16.42 3.74 1.01
C LYS A 169 16.79 2.66 0.00
N GLN A 170 16.13 2.61 -1.16
CA GLN A 170 16.43 1.64 -2.22
C GLN A 170 17.83 1.86 -2.83
N GLU A 171 18.21 3.12 -3.06
CA GLU A 171 19.56 3.47 -3.53
C GLU A 171 20.62 3.06 -2.50
N PHE A 172 20.35 3.28 -1.21
CA PHE A 172 21.24 2.87 -0.13
C PHE A 172 21.37 1.35 0.00
N GLU A 173 20.27 0.60 -0.07
CA GLU A 173 20.27 -0.87 -0.10
C GLU A 173 21.09 -1.40 -1.28
N THR A 174 20.96 -0.79 -2.46
CA THR A 174 21.75 -1.16 -3.65
C THR A 174 23.25 -0.99 -3.42
N ILE A 175 23.67 0.05 -2.68
CA ILE A 175 25.08 0.27 -2.33
C ILE A 175 25.57 -0.76 -1.32
N LEU A 176 24.76 -1.08 -0.30
CA LEU A 176 25.11 -2.11 0.68
C LEU A 176 25.21 -3.50 0.04
N ASP A 177 24.48 -3.73 -1.04
CA ASP A 177 24.48 -4.99 -1.78
C ASP A 177 25.64 -5.12 -2.79
N ASP A 178 26.37 -4.03 -3.05
CA ASP A 178 27.53 -4.02 -3.93
C ASP A 178 28.61 -5.00 -3.43
N SER A 179 29.13 -5.85 -4.33
CA SER A 179 30.12 -6.86 -3.99
C SER A 179 31.42 -6.26 -3.42
N ARG A 180 31.77 -5.02 -3.81
CA ARG A 180 32.92 -4.29 -3.28
C ARG A 180 32.68 -3.87 -1.83
N VAL A 181 31.47 -3.40 -1.51
CA VAL A 181 31.08 -3.04 -0.15
C VAL A 181 31.03 -4.28 0.73
N ARG A 182 30.40 -5.37 0.26
CA ARG A 182 30.34 -6.64 1.00
C ARG A 182 31.71 -7.30 1.19
N GLY A 183 32.65 -7.13 0.26
CA GLY A 183 33.97 -7.77 0.32
C GLY A 183 35.04 -6.97 1.07
N TRP A 184 34.98 -5.64 1.03
CA TRP A 184 36.04 -4.76 1.56
C TRP A 184 35.53 -3.73 2.58
N LEU A 185 34.23 -3.64 2.82
CA LEU A 185 33.64 -2.77 3.85
C LEU A 185 32.62 -3.55 4.71
N SER A 186 32.84 -4.85 4.89
CA SER A 186 32.04 -5.67 5.79
C SER A 186 32.31 -5.33 7.26
N ASP A 187 31.44 -5.81 8.15
CA ASP A 187 31.64 -5.71 9.62
C ASP A 187 33.00 -6.26 10.05
N TYR A 188 33.52 -7.30 9.38
CA TYR A 188 34.85 -7.86 9.65
C TYR A 188 35.97 -6.84 9.33
N ASN A 189 35.89 -6.18 8.17
CA ASN A 189 36.88 -5.18 7.76
C ASN A 189 36.90 -3.99 8.73
N ILE A 190 35.71 -3.54 9.14
CA ILE A 190 35.54 -2.43 10.08
C ILE A 190 36.12 -2.80 11.45
N ALA A 191 35.76 -3.98 11.98
CA ALA A 191 36.20 -4.43 13.31
C ALA A 191 37.73 -4.60 13.42
N HIS A 192 38.41 -4.98 12.32
CA HIS A 192 39.85 -5.21 12.31
C HIS A 192 40.65 -4.05 11.69
N SER A 193 39.99 -2.95 11.30
CA SER A 193 40.63 -1.82 10.61
C SER A 193 41.48 -2.26 9.40
N TYR A 194 40.99 -3.24 8.65
CA TYR A 194 41.72 -3.90 7.56
C TYR A 194 40.89 -3.93 6.29
N SER A 195 41.37 -3.29 5.23
CA SER A 195 40.71 -3.24 3.92
C SER A 195 41.67 -2.82 2.81
N ASN A 196 41.19 -2.82 1.55
CA ASN A 196 41.85 -2.23 0.41
C ASN A 196 41.19 -0.88 0.06
N PRO A 197 41.90 0.25 0.23
CA PRO A 197 41.35 1.59 0.01
C PRO A 197 40.69 1.79 -1.35
N ASN A 198 41.26 1.22 -2.43
CA ASN A 198 40.73 1.38 -3.78
C ASN A 198 39.33 0.80 -3.95
N TYR A 199 39.07 -0.37 -3.35
CA TYR A 199 37.74 -1.00 -3.41
C TYR A 199 36.73 -0.26 -2.51
N VAL A 200 37.18 0.25 -1.37
CA VAL A 200 36.34 1.07 -0.48
C VAL A 200 35.92 2.36 -1.16
N GLU A 201 36.85 3.12 -1.75
CA GLU A 201 36.53 4.35 -2.47
C GLU A 201 35.60 4.10 -3.65
N SER A 202 35.87 3.04 -4.42
CA SER A 202 35.04 2.67 -5.57
C SER A 202 33.61 2.29 -5.15
N GLY A 203 33.47 1.47 -4.10
CA GLY A 203 32.17 1.03 -3.57
C GLY A 203 31.38 2.14 -2.87
N THR A 204 32.06 3.15 -2.30
CA THR A 204 31.43 4.26 -1.59
C THR A 204 31.23 5.52 -2.43
N SER A 205 31.72 5.55 -3.68
CA SER A 205 31.65 6.72 -4.56
C SER A 205 30.24 7.31 -4.72
N SER A 206 29.20 6.47 -4.76
CA SER A 206 27.79 6.89 -4.86
C SER A 206 27.21 7.51 -3.59
N LEU A 207 27.78 7.25 -2.39
CA LEU A 207 27.31 7.82 -1.12
C LEU A 207 27.45 9.34 -1.10
N SER A 208 28.51 9.87 -1.72
CA SER A 208 28.74 11.31 -1.82
C SER A 208 27.61 12.03 -2.56
N LYS A 209 27.05 11.40 -3.60
CA LYS A 209 25.93 11.93 -4.39
C LYS A 209 24.63 11.92 -3.58
N MET A 210 24.34 10.83 -2.86
CA MET A 210 23.16 10.77 -1.99
C MET A 210 23.21 11.82 -0.88
N ARG A 211 24.38 12.03 -0.26
CA ARG A 211 24.56 13.07 0.76
C ARG A 211 24.25 14.49 0.25
N SER A 212 24.65 14.80 -0.98
CA SER A 212 24.34 16.11 -1.58
C SER A 212 22.85 16.29 -1.86
N LEU A 213 22.12 15.23 -2.21
CA LEU A 213 20.69 15.28 -2.50
C LEU A 213 19.84 15.47 -1.23
N THR A 214 20.30 14.98 -0.07
CA THR A 214 19.58 15.09 1.21
C THR A 214 19.83 16.38 1.99
N CYS A 215 20.92 17.11 1.69
CA CYS A 215 21.37 18.26 2.49
C CYS A 215 21.35 19.60 1.73
N SER A 216 20.79 19.63 0.52
CA SER A 216 20.60 20.87 -0.23
C SER A 216 19.33 21.59 0.26
N ASN A 217 19.49 22.43 1.29
CA ASN A 217 18.57 23.52 1.62
C ASN A 217 19.02 24.79 0.89
#